data_AF-A0A2T5IST1-F1
#
_entry.id   AF-A0A2T5IST1-F1
#
_cell.length_a   1.000
_cell.length_b   1.000
_cell.length_c   1.000
_cell.angle_alpha   90.00
_cell.angle_beta   90.00
_cell.angle_gamma   90.00
#
_symmetry.space_group_name_H-M   'P 1'
#
loop_
_entity.id
_entity.type
_entity.pdbx_description
1 polymer ?
#
loop_
_entity_poly.entity_id
_entity_poly.type
_entity_poly.pdbx_seq_one_letter_code
_entity_poly.pdbx_strand_id
1 'polypeptide(L)' 'MKNIQIIEKSSGHKIAEYPFLFEFYEDQSEQDFIDDAWELAMEEGLVDESCRENYDLEIIGDITPDQQSEFL' A
#
# COMPACT_ATOMS: atom_id res chain seq x y z
N MET A 1 -10.95 -2.30 7.35
CA MET A 1 -9.85 -2.87 6.51
C MET A 1 -8.84 -1.77 6.28
N LYS A 2 -7.55 -2.07 6.38
CA LYS A 2 -6.48 -1.10 6.09
C LYS A 2 -5.85 -1.45 4.75
N ASN A 3 -5.28 -0.46 4.08
CA ASN A 3 -4.53 -0.68 2.84
C ASN A 3 -3.11 -0.15 3.00
N ILE A 4 -2.17 -0.76 2.28
CA ILE A 4 -0.83 -0.21 2.07
C ILE A 4 -0.79 0.39 0.69
N GLN A 5 -0.45 1.66 0.62
CA GLN A 5 -0.20 2.36 -0.64
C GLN A 5 1.29 2.45 -0.90
N ILE A 6 1.68 2.31 -2.15
CA ILE A 6 3.04 2.59 -2.63
C ILE A 6 2.96 3.83 -3.50
N ILE A 7 3.76 4.83 -3.18
CA ILE A 7 3.71 6.16 -3.79
C ILE A 7 5.10 6.51 -4.32
N GLU A 8 5.19 6.94 -5.57
CA GLU A 8 6.43 7.46 -6.13
C GLU A 8 6.70 8.87 -5.58
N LYS A 9 7.81 9.06 -4.85
CA LYS A 9 8.18 10.33 -4.21
C LYS A 9 8.32 11.48 -5.18
N SER A 10 8.85 11.22 -6.37
CA SER A 10 9.11 12.26 -7.38
C SER A 10 7.83 12.91 -7.89
N SER A 11 6.75 12.14 -8.00
CA SER A 11 5.47 12.59 -8.56
C SER A 11 4.35 12.71 -7.54
N GLY A 12 4.50 12.11 -6.36
CA GLY A 12 3.41 11.89 -5.41
C GLY A 12 2.31 10.97 -5.97
N HIS A 13 2.62 10.18 -7.00
CA HIS A 13 1.64 9.34 -7.69
C HIS A 13 1.55 7.98 -7.02
N LYS A 14 0.31 7.51 -6.77
CA LYS A 14 0.07 6.18 -6.25
C LYS A 14 0.34 5.13 -7.33
N ILE A 15 1.32 4.27 -7.09
CA ILE A 15 1.74 3.19 -7.97
C ILE A 15 0.88 1.95 -7.75
N ALA A 16 0.66 1.58 -6.48
CA ALA A 16 -0.08 0.38 -6.11
C ALA A 16 -0.79 0.56 -4.77
N GLU A 17 -1.78 -0.30 -4.53
CA GLU A 17 -2.51 -0.35 -3.26
C GLU A 17 -2.89 -1.80 -2.95
N TYR A 18 -2.48 -2.28 -1.78
CA TYR A 18 -2.73 -3.64 -1.33
C TYR A 18 -3.61 -3.64 -0.07
N PRO A 19 -4.78 -4.30 -0.10
CA PRO A 19 -5.61 -4.43 1.09
C PRO A 19 -4.99 -5.44 2.07
N PHE A 20 -4.98 -5.09 3.36
CA PHE A 20 -4.54 -6.00 4.42
C PHE A 20 -5.49 -6.01 5.63
N LEU A 21 -5.58 -7.18 6.26
CA LEU A 21 -6.48 -7.47 7.37
C LEU A 21 -5.68 -7.50 8.69
N PHE A 22 -5.42 -6.32 9.26
CA PHE A 22 -4.68 -6.17 10.51
C PHE A 22 -5.37 -6.86 11.72
N GLU A 23 -6.69 -6.98 11.69
CA GLU A 23 -7.49 -7.54 12.81
C GLU A 23 -7.28 -9.04 13.07
N PHE A 24 -6.59 -9.77 12.18
CA PHE A 24 -6.38 -11.21 12.33
C PHE A 24 -4.97 -11.61 12.77
N TYR A 25 -4.04 -10.66 12.87
CA TYR A 25 -2.62 -10.94 13.13
C TYR A 25 -2.12 -10.14 14.34
N GLU A 26 -2.49 -10.55 15.55
CA GLU A 26 -2.06 -9.91 16.80
C GLU A 26 -0.54 -9.93 17.03
N ASP A 27 0.20 -10.75 16.27
CA ASP A 27 1.65 -10.94 16.39
C ASP A 27 2.46 -10.31 15.23
N GLN A 28 1.80 -9.83 14.16
CA GLN A 28 2.51 -9.22 13.03
C GLN A 28 2.59 -7.70 13.17
N SER A 29 3.78 -7.17 12.90
CA SER A 29 4.02 -5.74 12.97
C SER A 29 3.53 -5.07 11.68
N GLU A 30 3.26 -3.77 11.76
CA GLU A 30 2.97 -2.94 10.58
C GLU A 30 4.07 -3.04 9.51
N GLN A 31 5.31 -3.32 9.92
CA GLN A 31 6.45 -3.50 9.02
C GLN A 31 6.35 -4.78 8.19
N ASP A 32 5.87 -5.89 8.77
CA ASP A 32 5.70 -7.16 8.04
C ASP A 32 4.74 -6.98 6.85
N PHE A 33 3.63 -6.25 7.07
CA PHE A 33 2.69 -5.97 6.00
C PHE A 33 3.26 -5.05 4.92
N ILE A 34 4.08 -4.07 5.32
CA ILE A 34 4.76 -3.14 4.39
C ILE A 34 5.76 -3.89 3.50
N ASP A 35 6.49 -4.85 4.05
CA ASP A 35 7.38 -5.72 3.29
C ASP A 35 6.60 -6.61 2.32
N ASP A 36 5.53 -7.28 2.78
CA ASP A 36 4.67 -8.10 1.90
C ASP A 36 4.11 -7.28 0.72
N ALA A 37 3.59 -6.08 0.98
CA ALA A 37 3.07 -5.20 -0.07
C ALA A 37 4.16 -4.76 -1.06
N TRP A 38 5.39 -4.58 -0.59
CA TRP A 38 6.52 -4.25 -1.45
C TRP A 38 6.95 -5.42 -2.32
N GLU A 39 7.04 -6.64 -1.76
CA GLU A 39 7.34 -7.85 -2.52
C GLU A 39 6.32 -8.10 -3.62
N LEU A 40 5.02 -7.96 -3.32
CA LEU A 40 3.96 -8.08 -4.32
C LEU A 40 4.14 -7.06 -5.47
N ALA A 41 4.43 -5.81 -5.15
CA ALA A 41 4.63 -4.78 -6.17
C ALA A 41 5.85 -5.04 -7.06
N MET A 42 6.90 -5.65 -6.51
CA MET A 42 8.07 -6.09 -7.27
C MET A 42 7.71 -7.27 -8.18
N GLU A 43 6.98 -8.27 -7.68
CA GLU A 43 6.54 -9.43 -8.47
C GLU A 43 5.62 -9.02 -9.63
N GLU A 44 4.77 -8.01 -9.42
CA GLU A 44 3.91 -7.43 -10.46
C GLU A 44 4.67 -6.50 -11.43
N GLY A 45 5.94 -6.18 -11.16
CA GLY A 45 6.77 -5.29 -11.97
C GLY A 45 6.35 -3.83 -11.92
N LEU A 46 5.66 -3.41 -10.85
CA LEU A 46 5.20 -2.04 -10.64
C LEU A 46 6.30 -1.15 -10.05
N VAL A 47 7.23 -1.74 -9.33
CA VAL A 47 8.36 -1.05 -8.69
C VAL A 47 9.65 -1.81 -8.94
N ASP A 48 10.77 -1.09 -8.91
CA ASP A 48 12.11 -1.68 -9.02
C ASP A 48 12.74 -1.79 -7.62
N GLU A 49 13.26 -2.97 -7.29
CA GLU A 49 13.95 -3.25 -6.02
C GLU A 49 15.08 -2.25 -5.75
N SER A 50 15.84 -1.90 -6.80
CA SER A 50 16.99 -0.99 -6.73
C SER A 50 16.58 0.45 -6.47
N CYS A 51 15.30 0.77 -6.62
CA CYS A 51 14.74 2.11 -6.48
C CYS A 51 13.85 2.24 -5.24
N ARG A 52 13.96 1.35 -4.25
CA ARG A 52 13.17 1.40 -3.01
C ARG A 52 13.07 2.80 -2.40
N GLU A 53 14.19 3.51 -2.37
CA GLU A 53 14.30 4.85 -1.80
C GLU A 53 13.45 5.92 -2.52
N ASN A 54 13.06 5.67 -3.77
CA ASN A 54 12.20 6.55 -4.58
C ASN A 54 10.71 6.37 -4.25
N TYR A 55 10.35 5.39 -3.42
CA TYR A 55 8.98 5.13 -3.05
C TYR A 55 8.76 5.39 -1.55
N ASP A 56 7.56 5.88 -1.22
CA ASP A 56 7.01 5.87 0.12
C ASP A 56 5.96 4.76 0.20
N LEU A 57 5.83 4.15 1.38
CA LEU A 57 4.73 3.23 1.68
C LEU A 57 4.03 3.70 2.93
N GLU A 58 2.72 3.83 2.78
CA GLU A 58 1.88 4.38 3.81
C GLU A 58 0.73 3.42 4.09
N ILE A 59 0.53 3.14 5.37
CA ILE A 59 -0.65 2.42 5.83
C ILE A 59 -1.78 3.45 5.94
N ILE A 60 -2.77 3.32 5.06
CA ILE A 60 -3.99 4.12 5.10
C ILE A 60 -5.11 3.34 5.77
N GLY A 61 -5.69 3.95 6.80
CA GLY A 61 -6.78 3.39 7.59
C GLY A 61 -8.16 3.76 7.04
N ASP A 62 -9.01 2.75 6.88
CA ASP A 62 -10.43 2.80 6.53
C ASP A 62 -10.75 3.59 5.24
N ILE A 63 -10.51 2.93 4.09
CA ILE A 63 -11.44 3.09 2.98
C ILE A 63 -12.79 2.53 3.43
N THR A 64 -13.66 3.40 3.93
CA THR A 64 -15.09 3.13 3.84
C THR A 64 -15.44 3.00 2.35
N PRO A 65 -16.21 1.99 1.93
CA PRO A 65 -16.59 1.80 0.53
C PRO A 65 -17.50 2.92 -0.05
N ASP A 66 -17.62 4.07 0.62
CA ASP A 66 -18.56 5.15 0.32
C ASP A 66 -17.93 6.36 -0.41
N GLN A 67 -16.67 6.29 -0.83
CA GLN A 67 -16.03 7.39 -1.59
C GLN A 67 -16.15 7.25 -3.12
N GLN A 68 -16.95 6.29 -3.63
CA GLN A 68 -17.24 6.15 -5.07
C GLN A 68 -18.59 6.73 -5.53
N SER A 69 -19.40 7.38 -4.68
CA SER A 69 -20.75 7.77 -5.08
C SER A 69 -21.20 9.16 -4.60
N GLU A 70 -20.48 10.22 -5.00
CA GLU A 70 -21.07 11.57 -5.00
C GLU A 70 -20.50 12.44 -6.14
N PHE A 71 -20.53 11.90 -7.36
CA PHE A 71 -20.54 12.72 -8.58
C PHE A 71 -21.47 12.06 -9.59
N LEU A 72 -22.78 12.31 -9.44
CA LEU A 72 -23.75 12.59 -10.52
C LEU A 72 -25.18 12.71 -9.98
#